data_AF-A0A6L3X4B2-F1
#
_entry.id   AF-A0A6L3X4B2-F1
#
_cell.length_a   1.000
_cell.length_b   1.000
_cell.length_c   1.000
_cell.angle_alpha   90.00
_cell.angle_beta   90.00
_cell.angle_gamma   90.00
#
_symmetry.space_group_name_H-M   'P 1'
#
loop_
_entity.id
_entity.type
_entity.pdbx_description
1 polymer ?
#
loop_
_entity_poly.entity_id
_entity_poly.type
_entity_poly.pdbx_seq_one_letter_code
_entity_poly.pdbx_strand_id
1 'polypeptide(L)'
;LFTIFSINGERCTAGSRIFIQQSIYPEFVKRFAERANRLRVGDPTDPNTQIGALISQQHWEKVSGYIRLGIEEGATLLAGGPDKPTDLPAHLKGGNFL
;
A
#
# COMPACT_ATOMS: atom_id res chain seq x y z
N LEU A 1 -1.33 -8.78 6.47
CA LEU A 1 -1.64 -8.47 5.05
C LEU A 1 -3.11 -8.14 4.88
N PHE A 2 -4.02 -9.12 4.98
CA PHE A 2 -5.45 -8.87 4.78
C PHE A 2 -5.98 -7.70 5.64
N THR A 3 -5.64 -7.67 6.93
CA THR A 3 -6.13 -6.67 7.89
C THR A 3 -5.73 -5.22 7.59
N ILE A 4 -4.71 -4.98 6.76
CA ILE A 4 -4.27 -3.63 6.38
C ILE A 4 -4.55 -3.32 4.90
N PHE A 5 -4.58 -4.33 4.03
CA PHE A 5 -4.75 -4.10 2.59
C PHE A 5 -6.18 -4.38 2.07
N SER A 6 -7.04 -5.07 2.83
CA SER A 6 -8.45 -5.23 2.45
C SER A 6 -9.14 -3.87 2.40
N ILE A 7 -10.05 -3.67 1.44
CA ILE A 7 -10.73 -2.38 1.23
C ILE A 7 -9.70 -1.26 1.03
N ASN A 8 -8.61 -1.55 0.31
CA ASN A 8 -7.52 -0.62 0.01
C ASN A 8 -6.87 0.05 1.24
N GLY A 9 -7.05 -0.52 2.44
CA GLY A 9 -6.66 0.09 3.71
C GLY A 9 -7.59 1.20 4.22
N GLU A 10 -8.64 1.53 3.48
CA GLU A 10 -9.68 2.52 3.81
C GLU A 10 -10.75 1.90 4.74
N ARG A 11 -10.27 1.25 5.82
CA ARG A 11 -11.10 0.58 6.83
C ARG A 11 -10.77 1.12 8.23
N CYS A 12 -11.79 1.45 9.01
CA CYS A 12 -11.60 2.01 10.36
C CYS A 12 -10.85 1.08 11.33
N THR A 13 -10.91 -0.24 11.12
CA THR A 13 -10.19 -1.25 11.90
C THR A 13 -8.95 -1.78 11.17
N ALA A 14 -8.36 -1.00 10.25
CA ALA A 14 -7.16 -1.41 9.54
C ALA A 14 -5.98 -1.58 10.51
N GLY A 15 -5.20 -2.65 10.32
CA GLY A 15 -4.01 -2.94 11.12
C GLY A 15 -2.80 -2.09 10.72
N SER A 16 -2.91 -0.76 10.80
CA SER A 16 -1.93 0.20 10.28
C SER A 16 -0.61 0.25 11.05
N ARG A 17 -0.58 -0.27 12.28
CA ARG A 17 0.64 -0.40 13.08
C ARG A 17 0.80 -1.83 13.57
N ILE A 18 1.91 -2.45 13.21
CA ILE A 18 2.21 -3.84 13.55
C ILE A 18 3.40 -3.85 14.51
N PHE A 19 3.19 -4.40 15.72
CA PHE A 19 4.27 -4.64 16.68
C PHE A 19 4.73 -6.09 16.58
N ILE A 20 6.04 -6.29 16.48
CA ILE A 20 6.65 -7.59 16.25
C ILE A 20 7.70 -7.84 17.32
N GLN A 21 7.74 -9.06 17.84
CA GLN A 21 8.77 -9.48 18.79
C GLN A 21 10.17 -9.33 18.15
N GLN A 22 11.09 -8.74 18.90
CA GLN A 22 12.42 -8.37 18.40
C GLN A 22 13.19 -9.54 17.74
N SER A 23 13.10 -10.75 18.29
CA SER A 23 13.79 -11.94 17.78
C SER A 23 13.35 -12.37 16.38
N ILE A 24 12.12 -12.05 15.96
CA ILE A 24 11.58 -12.39 14.64
C ILE A 24 11.42 -11.18 13.72
N TYR A 25 11.70 -9.97 14.22
CA TYR A 25 11.50 -8.72 13.48
C TYR A 25 12.15 -8.73 12.08
N PRO A 26 13.46 -9.04 11.94
CA PRO A 26 14.12 -8.94 10.64
C PRO A 26 13.50 -9.85 9.56
N GLU A 27 13.21 -11.10 9.93
CA GLU A 27 12.61 -12.07 9.01
C GLU A 27 11.15 -11.75 8.72
N PHE A 28 10.39 -11.30 9.72
CA PHE A 28 9.00 -10.91 9.54
C PHE A 28 8.87 -9.74 8.57
N VAL A 29 9.62 -8.65 8.77
CA VAL A 29 9.50 -7.45 7.93
C VAL A 29 9.90 -7.72 6.49
N LYS A 30 10.96 -8.53 6.28
CA LYS A 30 11.36 -8.99 4.95
C LYS A 30 10.24 -9.73 4.25
N ARG A 31 9.70 -10.80 4.86
CA ARG A 31 8.62 -11.61 4.27
C ARG A 31 7.33 -10.82 4.09
N PHE A 32 7.04 -9.88 4.99
CA PHE A 32 5.87 -9.02 4.89
C PHE A 32 5.98 -8.08 3.69
N ALA A 33 7.12 -7.39 3.55
CA ALA A 33 7.40 -6.50 2.43
C ALA A 33 7.37 -7.24 1.09
N GLU A 34 8.02 -8.40 1.01
CA GLU A 34 7.99 -9.26 -0.17
C GLU A 34 6.56 -9.63 -0.59
N ARG A 35 5.68 -9.95 0.38
CA ARG A 35 4.28 -10.26 0.08
C ARG A 35 3.46 -9.02 -0.28
N ALA A 36 3.75 -7.87 0.32
CA ALA A 36 3.09 -6.61 0.00
C ALA A 36 3.39 -6.18 -1.45
N ASN A 37 4.65 -6.29 -1.88
CA ASN A 37 5.07 -6.00 -3.26
C ASN A 37 4.49 -6.97 -4.32
N ARG A 38 3.86 -8.08 -3.90
CA ARG A 38 3.18 -9.02 -4.80
C ARG A 38 1.67 -8.81 -4.88
N LEU A 39 1.13 -7.82 -4.16
CA LEU A 39 -0.30 -7.52 -4.23
C LEU A 39 -0.63 -6.97 -5.62
N ARG A 40 -1.68 -7.51 -6.23
CA ARG A 40 -2.16 -7.09 -7.55
C ARG A 40 -2.99 -5.81 -7.40
N VAL A 41 -2.40 -4.70 -7.79
CA VAL A 41 -3.09 -3.40 -7.92
C VAL A 41 -3.74 -3.34 -9.30
N GLY A 42 -5.03 -3.00 -9.39
CA GLY A 42 -5.71 -3.02 -10.68
C GLY A 42 -7.19 -2.66 -10.66
N ASP A 43 -7.88 -3.02 -11.75
CA ASP A 43 -9.30 -2.74 -11.95
C ASP A 43 -10.13 -3.49 -10.89
N PRO A 44 -11.01 -2.81 -10.12
CA PRO A 44 -11.85 -3.48 -9.12
C PRO A 44 -12.85 -4.48 -9.71
N THR A 45 -13.09 -4.47 -11.02
CA THR A 45 -13.93 -5.45 -11.72
C THR A 45 -13.19 -6.71 -12.15
N ASP A 46 -11.85 -6.71 -12.16
CA ASP A 46 -11.05 -7.92 -12.38
C ASP A 46 -11.03 -8.78 -11.10
N PRO A 47 -11.51 -10.05 -11.14
CA PRO A 47 -11.49 -10.93 -9.97
C PRO A 47 -10.08 -11.24 -9.44
N ASN A 48 -9.03 -10.94 -10.21
CA ASN A 48 -7.63 -11.10 -9.78
C ASN A 48 -7.08 -9.89 -9.02
N THR A 49 -7.78 -8.76 -9.03
CA THR A 49 -7.36 -7.54 -8.31
C THR A 49 -7.47 -7.74 -6.81
N GLN A 50 -6.44 -7.31 -6.09
CA GLN A 50 -6.38 -7.36 -4.63
C GLN A 50 -6.47 -5.98 -3.99
N ILE A 51 -6.02 -4.95 -4.71
CA ILE A 51 -6.08 -3.54 -4.29
C ILE A 51 -6.57 -2.69 -5.47
N GLY A 52 -7.62 -1.89 -5.24
CA GLY A 52 -8.12 -0.91 -6.20
C GLY A 52 -7.56 0.49 -5.94
N ALA A 53 -8.12 1.49 -6.64
CA ALA A 53 -7.78 2.88 -6.39
C ALA A 53 -8.31 3.38 -5.04
N LEU A 54 -7.64 4.39 -4.47
CA LEU A 54 -8.15 5.17 -3.35
C LEU A 54 -9.37 6.01 -3.77
N ILE A 55 -10.19 6.37 -2.78
CA ILE A 55 -11.51 6.99 -3.01
C ILE A 55 -11.46 8.34 -3.76
N SER A 56 -10.41 9.14 -3.56
CA SER A 56 -10.30 10.47 -4.17
C SER A 56 -8.86 10.92 -4.34
N GLN A 57 -8.65 11.90 -5.23
CA GLN A 57 -7.35 12.53 -5.45
C GLN A 57 -6.82 13.20 -4.16
N GLN A 58 -7.70 13.87 -3.41
CA GLN A 58 -7.34 14.48 -2.13
C GLN A 58 -6.90 13.41 -1.10
N HIS A 59 -7.56 12.25 -1.08
CA HIS A 59 -7.15 11.17 -0.18
C HIS A 59 -5.79 10.59 -0.59
N TRP A 60 -5.56 10.41 -1.90
CA TRP A 60 -4.29 9.95 -2.44
C TRP A 60 -3.13 10.90 -2.15
N GLU A 61 -3.33 12.20 -2.27
CA GLU A 61 -2.34 13.23 -1.91
C GLU A 61 -1.99 13.14 -0.42
N LYS A 62 -2.98 12.95 0.44
CA LYS A 62 -2.77 12.76 1.88
C LYS A 62 -1.96 11.49 2.17
N VAL A 63 -2.32 10.35 1.58
CA VAL A 63 -1.64 9.06 1.79
C VAL A 63 -0.21 9.12 1.25
N SER A 64 0.00 9.53 0.00
CA SER A 64 1.34 9.68 -0.58
C SER A 64 2.19 10.70 0.17
N GLY A 65 1.57 11.78 0.68
CA GLY A 65 2.22 12.76 1.55
C GLY A 65 2.76 12.14 2.83
N TYR A 66 2.01 11.28 3.51
CA TYR A 66 2.50 10.58 4.70
C TYR A 66 3.64 9.60 4.40
N ILE A 67 3.64 8.96 3.23
CA ILE A 67 4.75 8.10 2.81
C ILE A 67 6.03 8.94 2.65
N ARG A 68 5.93 10.09 1.95
CA ARG A 68 7.07 11.02 1.79
C ARG A 68 7.56 11.55 3.14
N LEU A 69 6.65 12.02 3.98
CA LEU A 69 6.97 12.52 5.33
C LEU A 69 7.67 11.46 6.18
N GLY A 70 7.20 10.21 6.15
CA GLY A 70 7.85 9.13 6.89
C GLY A 70 9.31 8.91 6.45
N ILE A 71 9.58 8.97 5.15
CA ILE A 71 10.96 8.86 4.62
C ILE A 71 11.80 10.07 5.06
N GLU A 72 11.25 11.29 4.99
CA GLU A 72 11.90 12.53 5.44
C GLU A 72 12.25 12.49 6.94
N GLU A 73 11.39 11.88 7.76
CA GLU A 73 11.59 11.69 9.20
C GLU A 73 12.50 10.48 9.54
N GLY A 74 13.02 9.77 8.53
CA GLY A 74 14.01 8.70 8.70
C GLY A 74 13.44 7.28 8.73
N ALA A 75 12.17 7.07 8.36
CA ALA A 75 11.63 5.73 8.17
C ALA A 75 12.21 5.06 6.92
N THR A 76 12.39 3.74 6.98
CA THR A 76 12.80 2.94 5.82
C THR A 76 11.59 2.42 5.07
N LEU A 77 11.45 2.81 3.79
CA LEU A 77 10.45 2.26 2.89
C LEU A 77 10.86 0.86 2.41
N LEU A 78 10.10 -0.18 2.77
CA LEU A 78 10.40 -1.58 2.42
C LEU A 78 9.57 -2.13 1.25
N ALA A 79 8.42 -1.53 0.95
CA ALA A 79 7.49 -1.98 -0.09
C ALA A 79 6.64 -0.82 -0.61
N GLY A 80 6.23 -0.89 -1.89
CA GLY A 80 5.47 0.17 -2.56
C GLY A 80 6.25 1.48 -2.71
N GLY A 81 5.54 2.60 -2.67
CA GLY A 81 6.13 3.93 -2.76
C GLY A 81 5.08 5.04 -2.74
N PRO A 82 5.50 6.31 -2.79
CA PRO A 82 4.60 7.46 -2.76
C PRO A 82 4.01 7.83 -4.13
N ASP A 83 4.44 7.16 -5.20
CA ASP A 83 4.12 7.53 -6.58
C ASP A 83 3.17 6.52 -7.23
N LYS A 84 2.46 6.95 -8.29
CA LYS A 84 1.50 6.08 -8.98
C LYS A 84 2.24 4.91 -9.67
N PRO A 85 1.65 3.70 -9.68
CA PRO A 85 2.19 2.58 -10.44
C PRO A 85 2.31 2.92 -11.93
N THR A 86 3.43 2.55 -12.55
CA THR A 86 3.77 2.91 -13.94
C THR A 86 3.31 1.88 -14.97
N ASP A 87 2.95 0.69 -14.51
CA ASP A 87 2.59 -0.50 -15.30
C ASP A 87 1.07 -0.73 -15.42
N LEU A 88 0.25 0.23 -14.98
CA LEU A 88 -1.21 0.13 -15.09
C LEU A 88 -1.71 0.26 -16.55
N PRO A 89 -2.75 -0.52 -16.93
CA PRO A 89 -3.47 -0.34 -18.19
C PRO A 89 -3.91 1.10 -18.43
N ALA A 90 -3.97 1.51 -19.69
CA ALA A 90 -4.27 2.90 -20.08
C ALA A 90 -5.58 3.44 -19.48
N HIS A 91 -6.63 2.61 -19.40
CA HIS A 91 -7.93 3.00 -18.87
C HIS A 91 -7.92 3.25 -17.35
N LEU A 92 -6.90 2.78 -16.61
CA LEU A 92 -6.75 3.00 -15.17
C LEU A 92 -5.84 4.19 -14.82
N LYS A 93 -5.13 4.79 -15.79
CA LYS A 93 -4.15 5.86 -15.53
C LYS A 93 -4.73 7.10 -14.84
N GLY A 94 -6.04 7.34 -15.00
CA GLY A 94 -6.75 8.43 -14.34
C GLY A 94 -7.10 8.18 -12.87
N GLY A 95 -6.95 6.95 -12.38
CA GLY A 95 -7.29 6.59 -11.01
C GLY A 95 -6.26 7.01 -9.96
N ASN A 96 -6.66 6.89 -8.70
CA ASN A 96 -5.89 7.23 -7.52
C ASN A 96 -5.15 6.00 -6.96
N PHE A 97 -4.30 5.38 -7.79
CA PHE A 97 -3.59 4.15 -7.44
C PHE A 97 -2.26 4.41 -6.72
N LEU A 98 -1.89 3.52 -5.81
CA LEU A 98 -0.62 3.43 -5.09
C LEU A 98 -0.07 2.01 -5.21
#